data_AF-A0A4R0JVI8-F1
#
_entry.id   AF-A0A4R0JVI8-F1
#
_cell.length_a   1.000
_cell.length_b   1.000
_cell.length_c   1.000
_cell.angle_alpha   90.00
_cell.angle_beta   90.00
_cell.angle_gamma   90.00
#
_symmetry.space_group_name_H-M   'P 1'
#
loop_
_entity.id
_entity.type
_entity.pdbx_description
1 polymer ?
#
loop_
_entity_poly.entity_id
_entity_poly.type
_entity_poly.pdbx_seq_one_letter_code
_entity_poly.pdbx_strand_id
1 'polypeptide(L)'
;MALVVDKYVVIREFDTNVDANVELQNGDWIDISVTGSIWAGVWFTGRNGPNGWPGWSANNDSPLPGAAPFGVLGWTAEDNYFWIGSGMRRTYQNSTLGPGRTRLSFRINDDRPGNGDGAFIAKIQVWR
;
A
#
# COMPACT_ATOMS: atom_id res chain seq x y z
N MET A 1 -10.12 3.54 -22.96
CA MET A 1 -9.83 2.91 -21.66
C MET A 1 -11.10 2.93 -20.83
N ALA A 2 -11.64 1.74 -20.54
CA ALA A 2 -12.80 1.54 -19.69
C ALA A 2 -12.35 1.27 -18.25
N LEU A 3 -13.12 1.73 -17.27
CA LEU A 3 -12.89 1.42 -15.85
C LEU A 3 -13.28 -0.04 -15.60
N VAL A 4 -12.33 -0.88 -15.22
CA VAL A 4 -12.55 -2.33 -14.97
C VAL A 4 -12.58 -2.69 -13.48
N VAL A 5 -12.01 -1.83 -12.62
CA VAL A 5 -12.04 -1.97 -11.17
C VAL A 5 -12.32 -0.61 -10.54
N ASP A 6 -13.26 -0.55 -9.60
CA ASP A 6 -13.43 0.55 -8.64
C ASP A 6 -13.74 -0.07 -7.28
N LYS A 7 -12.77 -0.04 -6.35
CA LYS A 7 -12.84 -0.80 -5.11
C LYS A 7 -12.25 -0.04 -3.93
N TYR A 8 -12.87 -0.22 -2.78
CA TYR A 8 -12.33 0.23 -1.50
C TYR A 8 -11.77 -0.95 -0.71
N VAL A 9 -10.60 -0.76 -0.10
CA VAL A 9 -9.94 -1.74 0.77
C VAL A 9 -9.58 -1.05 2.08
N VAL A 10 -9.92 -1.69 3.20
CA VAL A 10 -9.55 -1.22 4.53
C VAL A 10 -8.25 -1.90 4.94
N ILE A 11 -7.28 -1.11 5.40
CA ILE A 11 -5.97 -1.55 5.85
C ILE A 11 -5.83 -1.12 7.31
N ARG A 12 -5.98 -2.05 8.25
CA ARG A 12 -5.90 -1.76 9.69
C ARG A 12 -4.45 -1.79 10.15
N GLU A 13 -4.13 -1.07 11.22
CA GLU A 13 -2.76 -1.00 11.77
C GLU A 13 -2.18 -2.39 12.10
N PHE A 14 -3.02 -3.32 12.54
CA PHE A 14 -2.62 -4.69 12.88
C PHE A 14 -2.53 -5.65 11.68
N ASP A 15 -2.95 -5.23 10.49
CA ASP A 15 -2.95 -6.10 9.32
C ASP A 15 -1.51 -6.28 8.78
N THR A 16 -1.14 -7.52 8.47
CA THR A 16 0.19 -7.83 7.89
C THR A 16 0.19 -7.62 6.38
N ASN A 17 -0.53 -8.43 5.62
CA ASN A 17 -0.80 -8.25 4.20
C ASN A 17 -2.31 -8.33 3.96
N VAL A 18 -2.87 -7.30 3.36
CA VAL A 18 -4.29 -7.24 2.99
C VAL A 18 -4.42 -7.49 1.49
N ASP A 19 -4.92 -8.67 1.10
CA ASP A 19 -5.25 -8.95 -0.31
C ASP A 19 -6.38 -8.02 -0.76
N ALA A 20 -6.11 -7.20 -1.76
CA ALA A 20 -7.12 -6.32 -2.33
C ALA A 20 -8.15 -7.09 -3.16
N ASN A 21 -7.85 -8.34 -3.54
CA ASN A 21 -8.55 -9.15 -4.53
C ASN A 21 -8.79 -8.32 -5.81
N VAL A 22 -7.71 -7.70 -6.29
CA VAL A 22 -7.63 -6.93 -7.54
C VAL A 22 -6.50 -7.52 -8.37
N GLU A 23 -6.83 -7.92 -9.60
CA GLU A 23 -5.84 -8.42 -10.56
C GLU A 23 -5.32 -7.28 -11.42
N LEU A 24 -3.99 -7.18 -11.54
CA LEU A 24 -3.29 -6.26 -12.43
C LEU A 24 -2.65 -7.03 -13.57
N GLN A 25 -2.61 -6.43 -14.75
CA GLN A 25 -1.86 -6.93 -15.89
C GLN A 25 -1.07 -5.80 -16.56
N ASN A 26 -0.06 -6.16 -17.35
CA ASN A 26 0.74 -5.18 -18.08
C ASN A 26 -0.14 -4.31 -19.00
N GLY A 27 0.06 -2.99 -18.92
CA GLY A 27 -0.69 -1.99 -19.68
C GLY A 27 -1.90 -1.41 -18.93
N ASP A 28 -2.27 -1.94 -17.76
CA ASP A 28 -3.33 -1.35 -16.93
C ASP A 28 -2.91 0.05 -16.44
N TRP A 29 -3.80 1.03 -16.57
CA TRP A 29 -3.64 2.30 -15.87
C TRP A 29 -4.21 2.17 -14.47
N ILE A 30 -3.40 2.43 -13.44
CA ILE A 30 -3.81 2.33 -12.03
C ILE A 30 -3.80 3.69 -11.35
N ASP A 31 -4.86 3.97 -10.59
CA ASP A 31 -4.96 5.10 -9.66
C ASP A 31 -5.35 4.56 -8.28
N ILE A 32 -4.47 4.78 -7.31
CA ILE A 32 -4.71 4.41 -5.92
C ILE A 32 -4.69 5.71 -5.13
N SER A 33 -5.75 5.95 -4.36
CA SER A 33 -5.80 7.05 -3.39
C SER A 33 -6.08 6.48 -2.01
N VAL A 34 -5.38 6.98 -1.00
CA VAL A 34 -5.45 6.45 0.36
C VAL A 34 -5.80 7.57 1.31
N THR A 35 -6.75 7.30 2.19
CA THR A 35 -7.23 8.21 3.23
C THR A 35 -7.24 7.50 4.58
N GLY A 36 -7.57 8.22 5.65
CA GLY A 36 -7.62 7.68 7.01
C GLY A 36 -6.36 7.98 7.80
N SER A 37 -6.27 7.36 8.97
CA SER A 37 -5.19 7.59 9.92
C SER A 37 -5.05 6.39 10.84
N ILE A 38 -3.81 6.08 11.21
CA ILE A 38 -3.50 5.11 12.26
C ILE A 38 -2.75 5.80 13.39
N TRP A 39 -2.77 5.21 14.57
CA TRP A 39 -1.75 5.44 15.58
C TRP A 39 -0.88 4.20 15.63
N ALA A 40 0.42 4.33 15.38
CA ALA A 40 1.33 3.19 15.24
C ALA A 40 1.87 2.61 16.57
N GLY A 41 1.20 2.84 17.70
CA GLY A 41 1.60 2.28 18.98
C GLY A 41 2.80 2.92 19.67
N VAL A 42 3.46 3.89 19.04
CA VAL A 42 4.62 4.57 19.62
C VAL A 42 4.17 5.60 20.64
N TRP A 43 4.54 5.41 21.90
CA TRP A 43 4.18 6.31 22.99
C TRP A 43 4.65 7.74 22.75
N PHE A 44 3.83 8.71 23.17
CA PHE A 44 4.04 10.15 22.97
C PHE A 44 4.08 10.61 21.51
N THR A 45 3.61 9.77 20.59
CA THR A 45 3.39 10.16 19.19
C THR A 45 1.92 10.23 18.86
N GLY A 46 1.59 11.04 17.84
CA GLY A 46 0.23 11.23 17.36
C GLY A 46 -0.14 10.22 16.27
N ARG A 47 -1.38 10.36 15.77
CA ARG A 47 -1.81 9.62 14.59
C ARG A 47 -1.07 10.10 13.34
N ASN A 48 -0.74 9.16 12.47
CA ASN A 48 -0.13 9.45 11.17
C ASN A 48 -1.11 9.15 10.03
N GLY A 49 -0.91 9.91 8.94
CA GLY A 49 -1.60 9.67 7.69
C GLY A 49 -0.96 8.55 6.86
N PRO A 50 -1.48 8.30 5.65
CA PRO A 50 -1.00 7.24 4.77
C PRO A 50 0.46 7.41 4.32
N ASN A 51 1.00 8.63 4.39
CA ASN A 51 2.41 8.92 4.13
C ASN A 51 3.33 8.54 5.30
N GLY A 52 2.80 7.97 6.38
CA GLY A 52 3.59 7.56 7.53
C GLY A 52 4.16 8.75 8.30
N TRP A 53 5.43 8.65 8.72
CA TRP A 53 6.21 9.76 9.26
C TRP A 53 7.23 10.26 8.23
N PRO A 54 6.91 11.32 7.47
CA PRO A 54 7.84 11.91 6.52
C PRO A 54 9.12 12.38 7.21
N GLY A 55 10.27 12.15 6.57
CA GLY A 55 11.59 12.51 7.10
C GLY A 55 12.20 11.48 8.06
N TRP A 56 11.47 10.42 8.38
CA TRP A 56 11.97 9.26 9.10
C TRP A 56 12.20 8.12 8.12
N SER A 57 13.16 7.25 8.44
CA SER A 57 13.45 6.06 7.64
C SER A 57 13.13 4.80 8.42
N ALA A 58 12.35 3.93 7.81
CA ALA A 58 12.04 2.62 8.34
C ALA A 58 13.33 1.78 8.45
N ASN A 59 13.41 0.96 9.51
CA ASN A 59 14.55 0.09 9.79
C ASN A 59 14.65 -1.06 8.77
N ASN A 60 15.70 -1.87 8.86
CA ASN A 60 15.91 -3.01 7.97
C ASN A 60 14.91 -4.15 8.16
N ASP A 61 14.20 -4.17 9.29
CA ASP A 61 13.18 -5.18 9.61
C ASP A 61 11.81 -4.80 9.03
N SER A 62 11.66 -3.57 8.54
CA SER A 62 10.43 -3.07 7.93
C SER A 62 10.24 -3.64 6.52
N PRO A 63 8.99 -3.75 6.03
CA PRO A 63 8.70 -4.29 4.70
C PRO A 63 9.39 -3.56 3.55
N LEU A 64 9.55 -2.24 3.67
CA LEU A 64 10.29 -1.40 2.74
C LEU A 64 11.29 -0.51 3.51
N PRO A 65 12.51 -1.01 3.77
CA PRO A 65 13.55 -0.27 4.47
C PRO A 65 13.90 1.04 3.77
N GLY A 66 14.20 2.09 4.55
CA GLY A 66 14.56 3.41 4.03
C GLY A 66 13.39 4.30 3.60
N ALA A 67 12.21 3.72 3.28
CA ALA A 67 10.98 4.49 3.08
C ALA A 67 10.42 5.01 4.41
N ALA A 68 9.43 5.90 4.36
CA ALA A 68 8.82 6.42 5.58
C ALA A 68 8.14 5.28 6.36
N PRO A 69 8.37 5.18 7.69
CA PRO A 69 7.71 4.17 8.52
C PRO A 69 6.23 4.50 8.66
N PHE A 70 5.41 3.47 8.89
CA PHE A 70 3.95 3.55 9.08
C PHE A 70 3.16 4.08 7.88
N GLY A 71 3.81 4.19 6.72
CA GLY A 71 3.18 4.56 5.45
C GLY A 71 2.57 3.36 4.74
N VAL A 72 1.66 3.63 3.80
CA VAL A 72 1.00 2.58 3.02
C VAL A 72 1.86 2.14 1.84
N LEU A 73 1.99 0.83 1.73
CA LEU A 73 2.71 0.13 0.67
C LEU A 73 1.73 -0.68 -0.16
N GLY A 74 2.06 -0.83 -1.43
CA GLY A 74 1.51 -1.87 -2.28
C GLY A 74 2.46 -3.05 -2.35
N TRP A 75 1.92 -4.21 -2.69
CA TRP A 75 2.69 -5.41 -2.94
C TRP A 75 2.09 -6.18 -4.11
N THR A 76 2.96 -6.68 -4.99
CA THR A 76 2.66 -7.73 -5.97
C THR A 76 3.78 -8.75 -5.93
N ALA A 77 3.54 -9.96 -6.45
CA ALA A 77 4.59 -10.99 -6.50
C ALA A 77 5.80 -10.56 -7.34
N GLU A 78 5.60 -9.67 -8.31
CA GLU A 78 6.58 -9.25 -9.29
C GLU A 78 7.30 -7.94 -8.92
N ASP A 79 6.62 -7.01 -8.24
CA ASP A 79 7.24 -5.74 -7.78
C ASP A 79 7.79 -5.82 -6.35
N ASN A 80 7.46 -6.87 -5.58
CA ASN A 80 7.58 -6.87 -4.12
C ASN A 80 6.88 -5.64 -3.51
N TYR A 81 7.34 -5.16 -2.35
CA TYR A 81 6.79 -3.97 -1.71
C TYR A 81 7.21 -2.71 -2.45
N PHE A 82 6.25 -1.83 -2.73
CA PHE A 82 6.47 -0.52 -3.32
C PHE A 82 5.67 0.56 -2.58
N TRP A 83 6.18 1.80 -2.63
CA TRP A 83 5.57 2.92 -1.94
C TRP A 83 4.27 3.39 -2.61
N ILE A 84 3.21 3.59 -1.82
CA ILE A 84 1.95 4.23 -2.26
C ILE A 84 1.72 5.53 -1.50
N GLY A 85 1.90 5.53 -0.18
CA GLY A 85 1.58 6.69 0.65
C GLY A 85 0.12 7.09 0.55
N SER A 86 -0.14 8.40 0.39
CA SER A 86 -1.49 8.97 0.16
C SER A 86 -2.05 8.70 -1.23
N GLY A 87 -1.23 8.26 -2.18
CA GLY A 87 -1.72 7.86 -3.49
C GLY A 87 -0.61 7.67 -4.52
N MET A 88 -0.94 6.88 -5.54
CA MET A 88 -0.05 6.53 -6.63
C MET A 88 -0.84 6.40 -7.92
N ARG A 89 -0.29 6.95 -9.01
CA ARG A 89 -0.81 6.78 -10.37
C ARG A 89 0.30 6.29 -11.28
N ARG A 90 0.10 5.19 -11.99
CA ARG A 90 1.05 4.70 -12.98
C ARG A 90 0.37 3.78 -13.98
N THR A 91 1.05 3.54 -15.11
CA THR A 91 0.79 2.33 -15.88
C THR A 91 1.48 1.18 -15.16
N TYR A 92 0.75 0.11 -14.89
CA TYR A 92 1.34 -1.12 -14.37
C TYR A 92 2.12 -1.80 -15.49
N GLN A 93 3.42 -1.96 -15.29
CA GLN A 93 4.32 -2.62 -16.23
C GLN A 93 5.42 -3.33 -15.44
N ASN A 94 5.46 -4.65 -15.54
CA ASN A 94 6.50 -5.49 -14.98
C ASN A 94 6.94 -6.55 -16.01
N SER A 95 8.23 -6.62 -16.30
CA SER A 95 8.79 -7.53 -17.30
C SER A 95 8.73 -8.99 -16.87
N THR A 96 8.73 -9.28 -15.57
CA THR A 96 8.69 -10.65 -15.03
C THR A 96 7.29 -11.27 -15.08
N LEU A 97 6.23 -10.44 -15.13
CA LEU A 97 4.84 -10.91 -15.25
C LEU A 97 4.52 -11.51 -16.63
N GLY A 98 5.18 -11.05 -17.70
CA GLY A 98 4.86 -11.44 -19.07
C GLY A 98 3.39 -11.11 -19.45
N PRO A 99 2.66 -12.02 -20.11
CA PRO A 99 1.23 -11.83 -20.45
C PRO A 99 0.28 -12.19 -19.29
N GLY A 100 0.80 -12.48 -18.10
CA GLY A 100 0.04 -12.94 -16.94
C GLY A 100 -0.73 -11.84 -16.21
N ARG A 101 -1.28 -12.22 -15.04
CA ARG A 101 -1.92 -11.32 -14.08
C ARG A 101 -1.32 -11.52 -12.70
N THR A 102 -1.27 -10.46 -11.91
CA THR A 102 -0.82 -10.49 -10.53
C THR A 102 -1.86 -9.93 -9.58
N ARG A 103 -1.77 -10.27 -8.29
CA ARG A 103 -2.66 -9.76 -7.26
C ARG A 103 -2.03 -8.60 -6.50
N LEU A 104 -2.79 -7.52 -6.40
CA LEU A 104 -2.44 -6.39 -5.54
C LEU A 104 -2.78 -6.71 -4.09
N SER A 105 -1.81 -6.54 -3.20
CA SER A 105 -2.01 -6.50 -1.75
C SER A 105 -1.52 -5.18 -1.18
N PHE A 106 -1.95 -4.85 0.03
CA PHE A 106 -1.51 -3.68 0.79
C PHE A 106 -0.85 -4.10 2.09
N ARG A 107 0.07 -3.26 2.55
CA ARG A 107 0.73 -3.40 3.86
C ARG A 107 1.10 -2.02 4.41
N ILE A 108 1.15 -1.89 5.73
CA ILE A 108 1.74 -0.73 6.39
C ILE A 108 3.24 -1.00 6.58
N ASN A 109 4.08 0.01 6.34
CA ASN A 109 5.53 -0.08 6.50
C ASN A 109 5.94 -0.10 7.98
N ASP A 110 5.59 -1.18 8.65
CA ASP A 110 5.77 -1.41 10.08
C ASP A 110 6.37 -2.81 10.29
N ASP A 111 7.41 -2.89 11.11
CA ASP A 111 8.09 -4.12 11.49
C ASP A 111 7.31 -4.89 12.57
N ARG A 112 6.47 -4.19 13.35
CA ARG A 112 5.68 -4.77 14.46
C ARG A 112 4.24 -4.24 14.49
N PRO A 113 3.41 -4.64 13.50
CA PRO A 113 2.01 -4.27 13.48
C PRO A 113 1.25 -4.80 14.70
N GLY A 114 0.24 -4.05 15.15
CA GLY A 114 -0.69 -4.47 16.20
C GLY A 114 -0.44 -3.84 17.57
N ASN A 115 0.46 -2.86 17.66
CA ASN A 115 0.67 -2.07 18.88
C ASN A 115 -0.22 -0.83 18.93
N GLY A 116 -0.92 -0.56 17.83
CA GLY A 116 -1.64 0.66 17.58
C GLY A 116 -3.13 0.47 17.31
N ASP A 117 -3.74 1.49 16.71
CA ASP A 117 -5.13 1.45 16.27
C ASP A 117 -5.39 2.28 15.02
N GLY A 118 -6.61 2.18 14.50
CA GLY A 118 -7.06 2.91 13.32
C GLY A 118 -6.90 2.11 12.03
N ALA A 119 -7.17 2.80 10.92
CA ALA A 119 -7.12 2.20 9.60
C ALA A 119 -6.94 3.24 8.51
N PHE A 120 -6.36 2.78 7.40
CA PHE A 120 -6.40 3.46 6.13
C PHE A 120 -7.49 2.86 5.24
N ILE A 121 -7.99 3.68 4.33
CA ILE A 121 -8.95 3.29 3.30
C ILE A 121 -8.32 3.61 1.95
N ALA A 122 -7.98 2.57 1.21
CA ALA A 122 -7.45 2.68 -0.14
C ALA A 122 -8.60 2.55 -1.16
N LYS A 123 -8.78 3.55 -2.01
CA LYS A 123 -9.59 3.47 -3.21
C LYS A 123 -8.70 3.09 -4.38
N ILE A 124 -9.08 2.06 -5.12
CA ILE A 124 -8.33 1.48 -6.22
C ILE A 124 -9.18 1.60 -7.47
N GLN A 125 -8.63 2.23 -8.49
CA GLN A 125 -9.26 2.34 -9.79
C GLN A 125 -8.29 1.82 -10.85
N VAL A 126 -8.77 0.94 -11.72
CA VAL A 126 -7.99 0.34 -12.81
C VAL A 126 -8.72 0.53 -14.13
N TRP A 127 -8.01 1.01 -15.14
CA TRP A 127 -8.53 1.18 -16.49
C TRP A 127 -7.75 0.33 -17.49
N ARG A 128 -8.50 -0.23 -18.45
CA ARG A 128 -8.00 -1.10 -19.52
C ARG A 128 -8.70 -0.79 -20.84
#